data_AF-A0A7L5UJ76-F1
#
_entry.id   AF-A0A7L5UJ76-F1
#
_cell.length_a   1.000
_cell.length_b   1.000
_cell.length_c   1.000
_cell.angle_alpha   90.00
_cell.angle_beta   90.00
_cell.angle_gamma   90.00
#
_symmetry.space_group_name_H-M   'P 1'
#
loop_
_entity.id
_entity.type
_entity.pdbx_description
1 polymer ?
#
loop_
_entity_poly.entity_id
_entity_poly.type
_entity_poly.pdbx_seq_one_letter_code
_entity_poly.pdbx_strand_id
1 'polypeptide(L)'
;MLEHIGSNGYGSNEQSVHLPVDTDNAGFATPDMYAHDQQLFTKRKWVANADLLKLAPGYYEGSGFTNHPATATADTPTTWISNVDVIDGADGRRMIYLMDNLNGYFWKRTLHTGGAPDSGTGAWIKYDGLVTLWSGFSKLDEPATLNSNLFLPNGSPLYNSILVRYTTDTENCGLAYGNLSKVNINALNLNNDPTLKIADFYDAELVFPTGTTAQVTRNRAITLLSSSDDTAHLGESSQKINITKIMGVK
;
A
#
# COMPACT_ATOMS: atom_id res chain seq x y z
N MET A 1 29.28 -40.20 27.62
CA MET A 1 30.45 -39.31 27.48
C MET A 1 30.04 -38.28 26.43
N LEU A 2 29.55 -37.12 26.86
CA LEU A 2 29.26 -36.00 25.97
C LEU A 2 30.60 -35.31 25.70
N GLU A 3 31.07 -35.36 24.47
CA GLU A 3 32.21 -34.54 24.04
C GLU A 3 31.70 -33.12 23.76
N HIS A 4 31.98 -32.25 24.72
CA HIS A 4 31.95 -30.81 24.56
C HIS A 4 33.17 -30.42 23.70
N ILE A 5 32.95 -30.11 22.42
CA ILE A 5 34.00 -29.53 21.58
C ILE A 5 34.20 -28.10 22.05
N GLY A 6 35.27 -27.90 22.83
CA GLY A 6 35.73 -26.59 23.26
C GLY A 6 36.29 -26.60 24.68
N SER A 7 37.47 -27.18 24.89
CA SER A 7 38.32 -26.73 25.98
C SER A 7 39.81 -26.97 25.69
N ASN A 8 40.49 -25.86 25.40
CA ASN A 8 41.84 -25.48 25.81
C ASN A 8 43.01 -26.46 25.60
N GLY A 9 43.80 -26.18 24.55
CA GLY A 9 45.18 -26.67 24.41
C GLY A 9 46.11 -25.53 24.00
N TYR A 10 46.82 -24.96 24.97
CA TYR A 10 47.80 -23.89 24.80
C TYR A 10 48.85 -24.20 23.70
N GLY A 11 48.82 -23.43 22.61
CA GLY A 11 49.86 -23.45 21.57
C GLY A 11 49.70 -22.32 20.54
N SER A 12 50.32 -21.16 20.80
CA SER A 12 50.41 -19.96 19.94
C SER A 12 49.11 -19.16 19.73
N ASN A 13 49.00 -18.02 20.42
CA ASN A 13 48.25 -16.82 20.01
C ASN A 13 46.75 -16.99 19.66
N GLU A 14 46.04 -17.87 20.35
CA GLU A 14 44.61 -18.22 20.12
C GLU A 14 43.58 -17.14 20.55
N GLN A 15 43.82 -15.87 20.24
CA GLN A 15 42.76 -14.87 20.08
C GLN A 15 42.64 -14.60 18.58
N SER A 16 41.89 -15.41 17.82
CA SER A 16 41.37 -15.06 16.47
C SER A 16 41.06 -16.25 15.54
N VAL A 17 40.75 -17.44 16.04
CA VAL A 17 40.28 -18.52 15.12
C VAL A 17 38.91 -18.21 14.51
N HIS A 18 38.17 -17.26 15.12
CA HIS A 18 36.87 -16.78 14.67
C HIS A 18 36.89 -15.25 14.64
N LEU A 19 37.65 -14.67 13.72
CA LEU A 19 37.64 -13.23 13.52
C LEU A 19 36.23 -12.78 13.08
N PRO A 20 35.75 -11.62 13.56
CA PRO A 20 34.54 -11.00 13.04
C PRO A 20 34.62 -10.87 11.52
N VAL A 21 33.48 -10.94 10.84
CA VAL A 21 33.45 -10.80 9.39
C VAL A 21 33.80 -9.36 8.99
N ASP A 22 34.80 -9.20 8.14
CA ASP A 22 35.23 -7.91 7.59
C ASP A 22 35.76 -8.08 6.14
N THR A 23 36.35 -7.04 5.56
CA THR A 23 36.86 -7.06 4.18
C THR A 23 38.00 -8.03 3.95
N ASP A 24 38.72 -8.41 5.01
CA ASP A 24 39.93 -9.23 4.96
C ASP A 24 39.71 -10.60 5.63
N ASN A 25 38.57 -10.81 6.29
CA ASN A 25 38.23 -12.04 6.99
C ASN A 25 36.75 -12.45 6.83
N ALA A 26 36.50 -13.64 6.29
CA ALA A 26 35.15 -14.14 6.08
C ALA A 26 34.50 -14.71 7.37
N GLY A 27 35.26 -14.89 8.46
CA GLY A 27 34.76 -15.50 9.69
C GLY A 27 34.12 -16.87 9.43
N PHE A 28 32.85 -17.05 9.84
CA PHE A 28 32.03 -18.23 9.52
C PHE A 28 31.13 -18.06 8.30
N ALA A 29 31.06 -16.85 7.72
CA ALA A 29 30.31 -16.62 6.51
C ALA A 29 31.13 -17.11 5.31
N THR A 30 30.49 -17.74 4.33
CA THR A 30 31.15 -17.93 3.04
C THR A 30 31.34 -16.56 2.38
N PRO A 31 32.32 -16.41 1.46
CA PRO A 31 32.47 -15.18 0.67
C PRO A 31 31.16 -14.73 0.00
N ASP A 32 30.33 -15.69 -0.45
CA ASP A 32 29.02 -15.43 -1.05
C ASP A 32 28.01 -14.87 -0.03
N MET A 33 27.99 -15.42 1.19
CA MET A 33 27.14 -14.90 2.27
C MET A 33 27.56 -13.49 2.69
N TYR A 34 28.87 -13.25 2.85
CA TYR A 34 29.37 -11.92 3.19
C TYR A 34 29.09 -10.88 2.10
N ALA A 35 29.29 -11.24 0.83
CA ALA A 35 28.98 -10.36 -0.30
C ALA A 35 27.46 -10.10 -0.44
N HIS A 36 26.62 -11.08 -0.12
CA HIS A 36 25.17 -10.91 -0.05
C HIS A 36 24.75 -9.99 1.09
N ASP A 37 25.30 -10.20 2.29
CA ASP A 37 24.99 -9.40 3.48
C ASP A 37 25.49 -7.96 3.34
N GLN A 38 26.64 -7.72 2.70
CA GLN A 38 27.12 -6.37 2.40
C GLN A 38 26.15 -5.57 1.50
N GLN A 39 25.43 -6.24 0.59
CA GLN A 39 24.40 -5.59 -0.25
C GLN A 39 23.19 -5.10 0.57
N LEU A 40 22.93 -5.68 1.74
CA LEU A 40 21.88 -5.20 2.65
C LEU A 40 22.22 -3.84 3.28
N PHE A 41 23.52 -3.54 3.48
CA PHE A 41 23.96 -2.48 4.38
C PHE A 41 24.82 -1.39 3.75
N THR A 42 25.38 -1.58 2.55
CA THR A 42 26.29 -0.60 1.94
C THR A 42 25.79 -0.02 0.62
N LYS A 43 25.53 -0.83 -0.42
CA LYS A 43 25.02 -0.37 -1.73
C LYS A 43 24.26 -1.47 -2.49
N ARG A 44 23.17 -1.10 -3.16
CA ARG A 44 22.43 -1.96 -4.11
C ARG A 44 23.27 -2.18 -5.37
N LYS A 45 23.15 -3.36 -5.98
CA LYS A 45 23.85 -3.69 -7.23
C LYS A 45 23.20 -2.95 -8.41
N TRP A 46 23.99 -2.13 -9.11
CA TRP A 46 23.51 -1.48 -10.33
C TRP A 46 23.24 -2.49 -11.45
N VAL A 47 22.07 -2.41 -12.09
CA VAL A 47 21.69 -3.25 -13.24
C VAL A 47 20.99 -2.39 -14.29
N ALA A 48 21.28 -2.64 -15.56
CA ALA A 48 20.60 -1.98 -16.67
C ALA A 48 20.08 -2.99 -17.70
N ASN A 49 18.96 -2.68 -18.35
CA ASN A 49 18.39 -3.46 -19.46
C ASN A 49 18.14 -4.94 -19.13
N ALA A 50 17.61 -5.20 -17.93
CA ALA A 50 17.37 -6.56 -17.44
C ALA A 50 15.87 -6.87 -17.33
N ASP A 51 15.54 -8.16 -17.40
CA ASP A 51 14.19 -8.65 -17.13
C ASP A 51 14.01 -8.90 -15.63
N LEU A 52 13.07 -8.20 -15.00
CA LEU A 52 12.81 -8.31 -13.56
C LEU A 52 12.51 -9.74 -13.12
N LEU A 53 11.87 -10.54 -13.95
CA LEU A 53 11.48 -11.91 -13.60
C LEU A 53 12.66 -12.89 -13.62
N LYS A 54 13.75 -12.51 -14.30
CA LYS A 54 14.95 -13.32 -14.48
C LYS A 54 16.12 -12.90 -13.60
N LEU A 55 15.98 -11.82 -12.82
CA LEU A 55 16.98 -11.42 -11.85
C LEU A 55 17.22 -12.55 -10.83
N ALA A 56 18.49 -12.79 -10.51
CA ALA A 56 18.87 -13.70 -9.43
C ALA A 56 18.52 -13.08 -8.07
N PRO A 57 18.42 -13.86 -6.99
CA PRO A 57 18.25 -13.31 -5.64
C PRO A 57 19.28 -12.23 -5.30
N GLY A 58 18.83 -11.15 -4.67
CA GLY A 58 19.68 -10.01 -4.31
C GLY A 58 18.96 -8.66 -4.33
N TYR A 59 19.74 -7.61 -4.10
CA TYR A 59 19.28 -6.22 -3.96
C TYR A 59 19.85 -5.36 -5.10
N TYR A 60 18.97 -4.79 -5.91
CA TYR A 60 19.32 -4.10 -7.14
C TYR A 60 18.80 -2.66 -7.16
N GLU A 61 19.47 -1.83 -7.94
CA GLU A 61 19.04 -0.49 -8.36
C GLU A 61 19.35 -0.34 -9.85
N GLY A 62 18.49 0.31 -10.63
CA GLY A 62 18.83 0.69 -12.00
C GLY A 62 17.65 0.92 -12.93
N SER A 63 17.87 0.86 -14.23
CA SER A 63 16.89 1.26 -15.26
C SER A 63 16.87 0.32 -16.47
N GLY A 64 15.94 0.53 -17.40
CA GLY A 64 15.80 -0.35 -18.57
C GLY A 64 15.12 -1.68 -18.24
N PHE A 65 14.37 -1.75 -17.13
CA PHE A 65 13.76 -2.99 -16.70
C PHE A 65 12.58 -3.37 -17.58
N THR A 66 12.58 -4.58 -18.15
CA THR A 66 11.38 -5.20 -18.75
C THR A 66 10.59 -5.96 -17.68
N ASN A 67 9.33 -6.29 -17.97
CA ASN A 67 8.34 -6.83 -17.02
C ASN A 67 8.02 -5.91 -15.83
N HIS A 68 8.32 -4.62 -15.95
CA HIS A 68 8.03 -3.61 -14.94
C HIS A 68 6.52 -3.30 -14.86
N PRO A 69 5.89 -3.26 -13.67
CA PRO A 69 4.44 -3.11 -13.55
C PRO A 69 3.89 -1.77 -14.04
N ALA A 70 4.72 -0.73 -14.09
CA ALA A 70 4.34 0.60 -14.56
C ALA A 70 4.57 0.84 -16.06
N THR A 71 5.04 -0.15 -16.83
CA THR A 71 5.19 -0.01 -18.29
C THR A 71 3.95 -0.52 -19.03
N ALA A 72 3.72 -0.01 -20.24
CA ALA A 72 2.52 -0.33 -21.02
C ALA A 72 2.48 -1.81 -21.47
N THR A 73 3.64 -2.42 -21.71
CA THR A 73 3.78 -3.84 -22.08
C THR A 73 5.00 -4.43 -21.40
N ALA A 74 4.99 -5.76 -21.25
CA ALA A 74 6.09 -6.52 -20.64
C ALA A 74 7.45 -6.25 -21.31
N ASP A 75 7.49 -6.06 -22.62
CA ASP A 75 8.73 -5.87 -23.37
C ASP A 75 9.21 -4.41 -23.42
N THR A 76 8.41 -3.46 -22.93
CA THR A 76 8.83 -2.05 -22.89
C THR A 76 9.76 -1.82 -21.70
N PRO A 77 11.03 -1.43 -21.93
CA PRO A 77 11.96 -1.14 -20.85
C PRO A 77 11.62 0.20 -20.17
N THR A 78 11.79 0.29 -18.85
CA THR A 78 11.69 1.57 -18.14
C THR A 78 12.80 2.54 -18.54
N THR A 79 12.52 3.84 -18.54
CA THR A 79 13.55 4.89 -18.75
C THR A 79 13.99 5.57 -17.44
N TRP A 80 13.49 5.09 -16.31
CA TRP A 80 13.71 5.64 -14.98
C TRP A 80 14.33 4.59 -14.05
N ILE A 81 14.78 5.04 -12.88
CA ILE A 81 15.44 4.20 -11.88
C ILE A 81 14.39 3.50 -11.02
N SER A 82 14.64 2.23 -10.69
CA SER A 82 13.86 1.44 -9.74
C SER A 82 14.79 0.68 -8.80
N ASN A 83 14.34 0.48 -7.57
CA ASN A 83 14.97 -0.40 -6.59
C ASN A 83 14.23 -1.73 -6.58
N VAL A 84 14.96 -2.85 -6.67
CA VAL A 84 14.38 -4.19 -6.82
C VAL A 84 15.02 -5.15 -5.82
N ASP A 85 14.20 -5.87 -5.07
CA ASP A 85 14.65 -6.92 -4.14
C ASP A 85 14.09 -8.26 -4.61
N VAL A 86 14.96 -9.24 -4.80
CA VAL A 86 14.58 -10.59 -5.23
C VAL A 86 14.93 -11.57 -4.13
N ILE A 87 13.92 -12.25 -3.61
CA ILE A 87 14.05 -13.21 -2.50
C ILE A 87 13.52 -14.55 -2.97
N ASP A 88 14.36 -15.58 -2.92
CA ASP A 88 13.94 -16.96 -3.18
C ASP A 88 13.55 -17.65 -1.88
N GLY A 89 12.44 -18.39 -1.91
CA GLY A 89 12.00 -19.31 -0.87
C GLY A 89 12.66 -20.68 -1.05
N ALA A 90 12.84 -21.40 0.06
CA ALA A 90 13.48 -22.71 0.08
C ALA A 90 12.77 -23.76 -0.79
N ASP A 91 11.49 -23.57 -1.10
CA ASP A 91 10.70 -24.46 -1.93
C ASP A 91 10.80 -24.13 -3.43
N GLY A 92 11.51 -23.06 -3.82
CA GLY A 92 11.63 -22.58 -5.21
C GLY A 92 10.60 -21.51 -5.58
N ARG A 93 9.82 -20.99 -4.61
CA ARG A 93 9.01 -19.79 -4.82
C ARG A 93 9.92 -18.57 -4.83
N ARG A 94 9.52 -17.51 -5.53
CA ARG A 94 10.26 -16.24 -5.58
C ARG A 94 9.36 -15.07 -5.25
N MET A 95 9.89 -14.10 -4.53
CA MET A 95 9.25 -12.81 -4.30
C MET A 95 10.11 -11.71 -4.88
N ILE A 96 9.47 -10.79 -5.59
CA ILE A 96 10.10 -9.60 -6.12
C ILE A 96 9.39 -8.40 -5.49
N TYR A 97 10.14 -7.58 -4.77
CA TYR A 97 9.70 -6.27 -4.31
C TYR A 97 10.32 -5.21 -5.19
N LEU A 98 9.54 -4.21 -5.55
CA LEU A 98 9.97 -3.15 -6.44
C LEU A 98 9.50 -1.80 -5.91
N MET A 99 10.43 -0.86 -5.75
CA MET A 99 10.13 0.55 -5.55
C MET A 99 10.45 1.31 -6.84
N ASP A 100 9.44 1.91 -7.43
CA ASP A 100 9.57 2.74 -8.62
C ASP A 100 9.94 4.17 -8.19
N ASN A 101 11.14 4.65 -8.54
CA ASN A 101 11.60 5.96 -8.09
C ASN A 101 11.02 7.13 -8.91
N LEU A 102 10.27 6.87 -9.99
CA LEU A 102 9.59 7.92 -10.75
C LEU A 102 8.33 8.41 -10.04
N ASN A 103 7.51 7.48 -9.55
CA ASN A 103 6.21 7.75 -8.92
C ASN A 103 6.18 7.41 -7.42
N GLY A 104 7.22 6.76 -6.89
CA GLY A 104 7.32 6.34 -5.50
C GLY A 104 6.45 5.12 -5.15
N TYR A 105 5.90 4.42 -6.15
CA TYR A 105 5.03 3.27 -5.91
C TYR A 105 5.83 2.05 -5.50
N PHE A 106 5.24 1.28 -4.60
CA PHE A 106 5.78 0.01 -4.16
C PHE A 106 4.95 -1.13 -4.72
N TRP A 107 5.61 -2.12 -5.31
CA TRP A 107 5.01 -3.27 -5.94
C TRP A 107 5.58 -4.55 -5.35
N LYS A 108 4.76 -5.60 -5.32
CA LYS A 108 5.24 -6.97 -5.13
C LYS A 108 4.77 -7.89 -6.23
N ARG A 109 5.52 -8.93 -6.48
CA ARG A 109 5.09 -10.10 -7.24
C ARG A 109 5.59 -11.35 -6.57
N THR A 110 4.75 -12.37 -6.52
CA THR A 110 5.14 -13.71 -6.07
C THR A 110 5.08 -14.65 -7.27
N LEU A 111 6.11 -15.48 -7.41
CA LEU A 111 6.26 -16.50 -8.43
C LEU A 111 6.22 -17.85 -7.73
N HIS A 112 5.29 -18.72 -8.12
CA HIS A 112 5.10 -20.03 -7.53
C HIS A 112 5.98 -21.08 -8.21
N THR A 113 6.31 -22.14 -7.48
CA THR A 113 7.01 -23.31 -7.99
C THR A 113 6.21 -23.98 -9.11
N GLY A 114 6.86 -24.26 -10.24
CA GLY A 114 6.24 -24.85 -11.43
C GLY A 114 5.58 -23.86 -12.39
N GLY A 115 5.57 -22.56 -12.07
CA GLY A 115 5.29 -21.51 -13.04
C GLY A 115 6.48 -21.28 -13.96
N ALA A 116 6.25 -21.07 -15.26
CA ALA A 116 7.33 -20.66 -16.13
C ALA A 116 7.84 -19.27 -15.66
N PRO A 117 9.16 -19.04 -15.46
CA PRO A 117 9.69 -17.78 -14.93
C PRO A 117 9.30 -16.56 -15.77
N ASP A 118 9.14 -16.75 -17.08
CA ASP A 118 8.61 -15.82 -18.08
C ASP A 118 7.09 -15.62 -17.99
N SER A 119 6.34 -16.57 -17.45
CA SER A 119 4.87 -16.49 -17.29
C SER A 119 4.41 -16.20 -15.87
N GLY A 120 5.33 -15.88 -14.96
CA GLY A 120 5.17 -15.76 -13.50
C GLY A 120 3.74 -15.87 -12.95
N THR A 121 3.46 -16.93 -12.20
CA THR A 121 2.09 -17.34 -11.76
C THR A 121 1.33 -16.37 -10.85
N GLY A 122 1.83 -15.15 -10.63
CA GLY A 122 1.16 -14.10 -9.88
C GLY A 122 1.23 -12.77 -10.62
N ALA A 123 0.15 -11.99 -10.58
CA ALA A 123 0.16 -10.60 -11.07
C ALA A 123 0.98 -9.70 -10.14
N TRP A 124 1.42 -8.56 -10.67
CA TRP A 124 1.96 -7.49 -9.83
C TRP A 124 0.85 -6.92 -8.93
N ILE A 125 1.19 -6.71 -7.66
CA ILE A 125 0.31 -6.09 -6.67
C ILE A 125 0.94 -4.75 -6.29
N LYS A 126 0.21 -3.67 -6.51
CA LYS A 126 0.57 -2.33 -6.04
C LYS A 126 0.22 -2.20 -4.55
N TYR A 127 1.11 -1.61 -3.77
CA TYR A 127 0.80 -1.12 -2.43
C TYR A 127 0.53 0.37 -2.51
N ASP A 128 -0.69 0.77 -2.16
CA ASP A 128 -1.04 2.17 -2.00
C ASP A 128 -0.66 2.65 -0.58
N GLY A 129 -0.01 3.80 -0.51
CA GLY A 129 0.21 4.53 0.71
C GLY A 129 -1.00 5.40 1.06
N LEU A 130 -1.44 5.36 2.31
CA LEU A 130 -2.49 6.24 2.82
C LEU A 130 -1.88 7.33 3.70
N VAL A 131 -2.12 8.59 3.35
CA VAL A 131 -1.72 9.75 4.15
C VAL A 131 -2.97 10.36 4.76
N THR A 132 -3.02 10.48 6.10
CA THR A 132 -4.16 11.11 6.78
C THR A 132 -4.12 12.62 6.57
N LEU A 133 -5.12 13.15 5.86
CA LEU A 133 -5.27 14.58 5.57
C LEU A 133 -6.15 15.26 6.60
N TRP A 134 -7.14 14.56 7.12
CA TRP A 134 -8.01 15.06 8.18
C TRP A 134 -8.59 13.87 8.96
N SER A 135 -8.87 14.08 10.24
CA SER A 135 -9.54 13.11 11.11
C SER A 135 -10.37 13.82 12.16
N GLY A 136 -11.52 13.25 12.48
CA GLY A 136 -12.44 13.79 13.48
C GLY A 136 -13.75 13.01 13.49
N PHE A 137 -14.83 13.64 13.94
CA PHE A 137 -16.19 13.14 13.77
C PHE A 137 -17.07 14.35 13.51
N SER A 138 -17.43 14.59 12.25
CA SER A 138 -18.18 15.79 11.86
C SER A 138 -18.96 15.57 10.58
N LYS A 139 -20.08 16.26 10.45
CA LYS A 139 -20.84 16.36 9.19
C LYS A 139 -20.11 17.20 8.14
N LEU A 140 -19.12 18.00 8.57
CA LEU A 140 -18.33 18.93 7.75
C LEU A 140 -19.20 19.90 6.94
N ASP A 141 -20.30 20.38 7.54
CA ASP A 141 -21.18 21.39 6.92
C ASP A 141 -20.44 22.71 6.67
N GLU A 142 -19.41 23.00 7.49
CA GLU A 142 -18.45 24.10 7.31
C GLU A 142 -17.09 23.59 6.81
N PRO A 143 -16.34 24.40 6.03
CA PRO A 143 -15.02 24.00 5.54
C PRO A 143 -14.02 23.68 6.66
N ALA A 144 -13.38 22.51 6.55
CA ALA A 144 -12.28 22.10 7.42
C ALA A 144 -10.93 22.16 6.68
N THR A 145 -9.89 22.59 7.37
CA THR A 145 -8.52 22.62 6.84
C THR A 145 -7.89 21.23 6.86
N LEU A 146 -7.22 20.86 5.77
CA LEU A 146 -6.44 19.64 5.64
C LEU A 146 -5.02 19.84 6.20
N ASN A 147 -4.47 18.77 6.76
CA ASN A 147 -3.10 18.70 7.30
C ASN A 147 -2.02 18.78 6.21
N SER A 148 -2.39 18.56 4.94
CA SER A 148 -1.49 18.67 3.80
C SER A 148 -2.26 19.16 2.58
N ASN A 149 -1.55 19.81 1.66
CA ASN A 149 -2.12 20.25 0.40
C ASN A 149 -2.32 19.05 -0.54
N LEU A 150 -3.42 19.03 -1.28
CA LEU A 150 -3.71 18.01 -2.31
C LEU A 150 -2.81 18.15 -3.54
N PHE A 151 -2.16 19.31 -3.71
CA PHE A 151 -1.31 19.63 -4.84
C PHE A 151 0.08 20.07 -4.39
N LEU A 152 1.08 19.75 -5.21
CA LEU A 152 2.42 20.29 -5.11
C LEU A 152 2.43 21.79 -5.49
N PRO A 153 3.48 22.56 -5.12
CA PRO A 153 3.59 23.98 -5.48
C PRO A 153 3.55 24.26 -7.00
N ASN A 154 3.93 23.28 -7.81
CA ASN A 154 3.86 23.35 -9.27
C ASN A 154 2.46 23.04 -9.84
N GLY A 155 1.45 22.86 -8.99
CA GLY A 155 0.06 22.54 -9.37
C GLY A 155 -0.19 21.06 -9.68
N SER A 156 0.82 20.20 -9.63
CA SER A 156 0.63 18.76 -9.89
C SER A 156 -0.06 18.06 -8.71
N PRO A 157 -0.93 17.06 -8.95
CA PRO A 157 -1.52 16.22 -7.91
C PRO A 157 -0.46 15.61 -6.98
N LEU A 158 -0.64 15.75 -5.66
CA LEU A 158 0.19 15.06 -4.67
C LEU A 158 -0.32 13.63 -4.40
N TYR A 159 -1.60 13.39 -4.61
CA TYR A 159 -2.27 12.11 -4.41
C TYR A 159 -3.00 11.70 -5.69
N ASN A 160 -3.12 10.39 -5.93
CA ASN A 160 -3.84 9.88 -7.11
C ASN A 160 -5.36 9.95 -6.90
N SER A 161 -5.80 9.74 -5.65
CA SER A 161 -7.21 9.73 -5.26
C SER A 161 -7.37 10.06 -3.79
N ILE A 162 -8.62 10.29 -3.37
CA ILE A 162 -9.00 10.46 -1.97
C ILE A 162 -9.81 9.26 -1.51
N LEU A 163 -9.48 8.77 -0.32
CA LEU A 163 -10.26 7.78 0.42
C LEU A 163 -10.87 8.44 1.66
N VAL A 164 -12.18 8.34 1.79
CA VAL A 164 -12.93 8.88 2.93
C VAL A 164 -13.48 7.74 3.76
N ARG A 165 -13.24 7.79 5.06
CA ARG A 165 -13.93 6.94 6.03
C ARG A 165 -15.08 7.73 6.63
N TYR A 166 -16.24 7.10 6.71
CA TYR A 166 -17.44 7.73 7.22
C TYR A 166 -18.21 6.81 8.17
N THR A 167 -19.15 7.39 8.89
CA THR A 167 -20.12 6.70 9.74
C THR A 167 -21.47 7.38 9.61
N THR A 168 -22.55 6.63 9.39
CA THR A 168 -23.91 7.17 9.38
C THR A 168 -24.35 7.46 10.81
N ASP A 169 -25.39 8.28 10.99
CA ASP A 169 -26.02 8.48 12.32
C ASP A 169 -26.62 7.19 12.91
N THR A 170 -26.77 6.14 12.08
CA THR A 170 -27.17 4.77 12.45
C THR A 170 -25.98 3.84 12.70
N GLU A 171 -24.78 4.40 12.90
CA GLU A 171 -23.53 3.71 13.26
C GLU A 171 -22.93 2.78 12.20
N ASN A 172 -23.50 2.73 10.98
CA ASN A 172 -22.87 2.02 9.88
C ASN A 172 -21.63 2.77 9.41
N CYS A 173 -20.53 2.05 9.28
CA CYS A 173 -19.26 2.59 8.82
C CYS A 173 -18.90 2.08 7.43
N GLY A 174 -18.21 2.93 6.65
CA GLY A 174 -17.84 2.61 5.29
C GLY A 174 -16.66 3.41 4.78
N LEU A 175 -16.30 3.11 3.54
CA LEU A 175 -15.23 3.75 2.80
C LEU A 175 -15.77 4.23 1.45
N ALA A 176 -15.35 5.41 1.02
CA ALA A 176 -15.67 5.95 -0.29
C ALA A 176 -14.41 6.48 -0.97
N TYR A 177 -14.26 6.18 -2.26
CA TYR A 177 -13.18 6.67 -3.08
C TYR A 177 -13.67 7.79 -4.00
N GLY A 178 -12.82 8.78 -4.21
CA GLY A 178 -13.05 9.82 -5.21
C GLY A 178 -11.74 10.45 -5.67
N ASN A 179 -11.85 11.57 -6.36
CA ASN A 179 -10.70 12.30 -6.90
C ASN A 179 -10.35 13.51 -6.02
N LEU A 180 -9.37 14.30 -6.44
CA LEU A 180 -8.92 15.49 -5.71
C LEU A 180 -9.91 16.65 -5.72
N SER A 181 -11.03 16.54 -6.43
CA SER A 181 -12.08 17.56 -6.46
C SER A 181 -13.26 17.17 -5.59
N LYS A 182 -13.62 15.88 -5.56
CA LYS A 182 -14.74 15.39 -4.76
C LYS A 182 -14.74 13.88 -4.49
N VAL A 183 -15.48 13.51 -3.45
CA VAL A 183 -15.86 12.14 -3.10
C VAL A 183 -17.37 12.09 -2.92
N ASN A 184 -18.03 11.22 -3.70
CA ASN A 184 -19.43 10.89 -3.49
C ASN A 184 -19.51 9.71 -2.51
N ILE A 185 -20.37 9.84 -1.51
CA ILE A 185 -20.60 8.82 -0.50
C ILE A 185 -22.05 8.40 -0.61
N ASN A 186 -22.26 7.18 -1.09
CA ASN A 186 -23.58 6.57 -1.20
C ASN A 186 -23.60 5.31 -0.34
N ALA A 187 -24.53 5.24 0.59
CA ALA A 187 -24.63 4.12 1.52
C ALA A 187 -26.09 3.67 1.64
N LEU A 188 -26.26 2.37 1.85
CA LEU A 188 -27.54 1.78 2.22
C LEU A 188 -27.40 1.21 3.61
N ASN A 189 -28.30 1.58 4.51
CA ASN A 189 -28.51 0.86 5.75
C ASN A 189 -29.77 0.01 5.62
N LEU A 190 -29.66 -1.27 5.94
CA LEU A 190 -30.80 -2.15 6.12
C LEU A 190 -30.98 -2.32 7.63
N ASN A 191 -32.08 -1.79 8.16
CA ASN A 191 -32.36 -1.91 9.59
C ASN A 191 -32.57 -3.39 9.95
N ASN A 192 -31.88 -3.84 10.99
CA ASN A 192 -31.99 -5.20 11.53
C ASN A 192 -33.04 -5.30 12.64
N ASP A 193 -33.71 -4.21 12.99
CA ASP A 193 -34.83 -4.21 13.92
C ASP A 193 -36.03 -4.94 13.30
N PRO A 194 -36.49 -6.05 13.90
CA PRO A 194 -37.61 -6.82 13.38
C PRO A 194 -38.94 -6.06 13.37
N THR A 195 -39.02 -4.93 14.08
CA THR A 195 -40.21 -4.06 14.16
C THR A 195 -40.18 -2.91 13.15
N LEU A 196 -39.00 -2.59 12.60
CA LEU A 196 -38.80 -1.52 11.64
C LEU A 196 -38.19 -2.10 10.35
N LYS A 197 -39.05 -2.58 9.45
CA LYS A 197 -38.66 -3.02 8.10
C LYS A 197 -38.35 -1.83 7.20
N ILE A 198 -37.24 -1.17 7.49
CA ILE A 198 -36.89 0.13 6.92
C ILE A 198 -35.49 0.05 6.29
N ALA A 199 -35.32 0.70 5.14
CA ALA A 199 -34.04 0.91 4.50
C ALA A 199 -33.73 2.40 4.41
N ASP A 200 -32.53 2.81 4.81
CA ASP A 200 -32.06 4.19 4.70
C ASP A 200 -31.01 4.30 3.59
N PHE A 201 -31.28 5.18 2.63
CA PHE A 201 -30.37 5.55 1.56
C PHE A 201 -29.69 6.86 1.92
N TYR A 202 -28.38 6.86 2.07
CA TYR A 202 -27.60 8.06 2.33
C TYR A 202 -26.88 8.52 1.07
N ASP A 203 -26.82 9.84 0.88
CA ASP A 203 -26.11 10.51 -0.19
C ASP A 203 -25.41 11.74 0.37
N ALA A 204 -24.07 11.71 0.36
CA ALA A 204 -23.25 12.85 0.68
C ALA A 204 -22.23 13.15 -0.42
N GLU A 205 -21.91 14.44 -0.61
CA GLU A 205 -20.86 14.91 -1.50
C GLU A 205 -19.85 15.71 -0.68
N LEU A 206 -18.65 15.15 -0.50
CA LEU A 206 -17.50 15.85 0.06
C LEU A 206 -16.74 16.48 -1.10
N VAL A 207 -16.52 17.79 -1.05
CA VAL A 207 -15.76 18.55 -2.05
C VAL A 207 -14.48 19.11 -1.45
N PHE A 208 -13.52 19.41 -2.31
CA PHE A 208 -12.27 20.10 -1.96
C PHE A 208 -12.23 21.45 -2.69
N PRO A 209 -12.85 22.51 -2.13
CA PRO A 209 -12.95 23.80 -2.81
C PRO A 209 -11.59 24.41 -3.12
N THR A 210 -10.61 24.13 -2.26
CA THR A 210 -9.20 24.44 -2.49
C THR A 210 -8.37 23.18 -2.28
N GLY A 211 -7.08 23.23 -2.62
CA GLY A 211 -6.15 22.15 -2.29
C GLY A 211 -5.92 21.93 -0.79
N THR A 212 -6.47 22.78 0.09
CA THR A 212 -6.22 22.73 1.54
C THR A 212 -7.49 22.66 2.38
N THR A 213 -8.68 22.63 1.77
CA THR A 213 -9.94 22.58 2.50
C THR A 213 -10.84 21.46 2.00
N ALA A 214 -11.68 20.95 2.89
CA ALA A 214 -12.72 19.97 2.58
C ALA A 214 -14.05 20.39 3.22
N GLN A 215 -15.15 20.20 2.51
CA GLN A 215 -16.49 20.53 2.99
C GLN A 215 -17.50 19.55 2.40
N VAL A 216 -18.50 19.17 3.19
CA VAL A 216 -19.65 18.43 2.67
C VAL A 216 -20.71 19.41 2.20
N THR A 217 -20.98 19.43 0.89
CA THR A 217 -21.95 20.33 0.26
C THR A 217 -23.34 19.72 0.12
N ARG A 218 -23.42 18.39 0.17
CA ARG A 218 -24.66 17.63 0.18
C ARG A 218 -24.55 16.54 1.22
N ASN A 219 -25.57 16.40 2.07
CA ASN A 219 -25.65 15.33 3.05
C ASN A 219 -27.13 15.06 3.35
N ARG A 220 -27.68 13.98 2.81
CA ARG A 220 -29.11 13.65 2.94
C ARG A 220 -29.31 12.15 3.15
N ALA A 221 -30.42 11.82 3.80
CA ALA A 221 -30.90 10.47 3.96
C ALA A 221 -32.34 10.40 3.45
N ILE A 222 -32.65 9.34 2.71
CA ILE A 222 -34.00 8.98 2.27
C ILE A 222 -34.33 7.65 2.91
N THR A 223 -35.46 7.59 3.59
CA THR A 223 -35.91 6.40 4.31
C THR A 223 -37.07 5.76 3.56
N LEU A 224 -36.99 4.46 3.32
CA LEU A 224 -38.09 3.64 2.84
C LEU A 224 -38.92 3.18 4.04
N LEU A 225 -40.12 3.75 4.16
CA LEU A 225 -41.08 3.44 5.22
C LEU A 225 -42.08 2.40 4.73
N SER A 226 -42.40 1.42 5.58
CA SER A 226 -43.54 0.53 5.42
C SER A 226 -44.66 0.99 6.33
N SER A 227 -45.85 1.20 5.80
CA SER A 227 -47.07 1.43 6.59
C SER A 227 -47.74 0.10 6.95
N SER A 228 -48.74 0.18 7.85
CA SER A 228 -49.51 -0.99 8.33
C SER A 228 -50.37 -1.67 7.26
N ASP A 229 -50.45 -1.09 6.06
CA ASP A 229 -51.22 -1.59 4.92
C ASP A 229 -50.32 -2.20 3.81
N ASP A 230 -49.06 -2.52 4.14
CA ASP A 230 -48.06 -3.05 3.22
C ASP A 230 -47.74 -2.14 2.01
N THR A 231 -48.05 -0.84 2.10
CA THR A 231 -47.59 0.15 1.12
C THR A 231 -46.24 0.75 1.51
N ALA A 232 -45.42 1.04 0.50
CA ALA A 232 -44.09 1.60 0.68
C ALA A 232 -44.09 3.08 0.35
N HIS A 233 -43.51 3.89 1.24
CA HIS A 233 -43.36 5.33 1.04
C HIS A 233 -41.90 5.75 1.19
N LEU A 234 -41.50 6.80 0.49
CA LEU A 234 -40.20 7.45 0.66
C LEU A 234 -40.38 8.71 1.49
N GLY A 235 -39.59 8.85 2.55
CA GLY A 235 -39.51 10.07 3.37
C GLY A 235 -38.09 10.57 3.44
N GLU A 236 -37.90 11.89 3.55
CA GLU A 236 -36.59 12.42 3.95
C GLU A 236 -36.37 12.21 5.44
N SER A 237 -35.14 11.87 5.80
CA SER A 237 -34.72 11.69 7.19
C SER A 237 -33.72 12.77 7.60
N SER A 238 -33.74 13.12 8.88
CA SER A 238 -32.78 14.06 9.49
C SER A 238 -31.40 13.44 9.66
N GLN A 239 -31.28 12.11 9.53
CA GLN A 239 -30.02 11.39 9.62
C GLN A 239 -29.04 11.83 8.53
N LYS A 240 -27.75 11.79 8.87
CA LYS A 240 -26.64 12.24 8.01
C LYS A 240 -25.48 11.27 8.05
N ILE A 241 -24.51 11.54 7.17
CA ILE A 241 -23.19 10.94 7.19
C ILE A 241 -22.23 11.85 7.97
N ASN A 242 -21.46 11.26 8.88
CA ASN A 242 -20.33 11.88 9.56
C ASN A 242 -19.04 11.42 8.90
N ILE A 243 -18.19 12.36 8.52
CA ILE A 243 -16.84 12.09 8.05
C ILE A 243 -15.97 11.84 9.27
N THR A 244 -15.26 10.71 9.26
CA THR A 244 -14.34 10.33 10.35
C THR A 244 -12.88 10.46 9.95
N LYS A 245 -12.59 10.33 8.65
CA LYS A 245 -11.24 10.45 8.12
C LYS A 245 -11.24 10.80 6.64
N ILE A 246 -10.30 11.65 6.23
CA ILE A 246 -9.98 11.93 4.83
C ILE A 246 -8.52 11.54 4.63
N MET A 247 -8.24 10.72 3.62
CA MET A 247 -6.91 10.20 3.34
C MET A 247 -6.56 10.39 1.87
N GLY A 248 -5.35 10.88 1.61
CA GLY A 248 -4.75 10.89 0.28
C GLY A 248 -4.15 9.52 -0.02
N VAL A 249 -4.43 9.00 -1.22
CA VAL A 249 -3.91 7.72 -1.70
C VAL A 249 -2.76 7.99 -2.66
N LYS A 250 -1.57 7.46 -2.35
CA LYS A 250 -0.38 7.52 -3.21
C LYS A 250 0.02 6.12 -3.68
#